data_AF-A0A7W4EKU0-F1
#
_entry.id   AF-A0A7W4EKU0-F1
#
_cell.length_a   1.000
_cell.length_b   1.000
_cell.length_c   1.000
_cell.angle_alpha   90.00
_cell.angle_beta   90.00
_cell.angle_gamma   90.00
#
_symmetry.space_group_name_H-M   'P 1'
#
loop_
_entity.id
_entity.type
_entity.pdbx_description
1 polymer ?
#
loop_
_entity_poly.entity_id
_entity_poly.type
_entity_poly.pdbx_seq_one_letter_code
_entity_poly.pdbx_strand_id
1 'polypeptide(L)'
;AIARLVGITEVHAEVTPAKKAAIVMAYQQQGKRVCFVGDGVNDAPALAQAESGVAIGTGTDVAAASAGIMLVGDDPQAVVRVITLAQATYRKMVQNLCWGAGYNVLMLPLAAGVLAPVGVVISPAIGAVVMSLSTIIVAANAQLLRRAVV
;
A
#
# COMPACT_ATOMS: atom_id res chain seq x y z
N ALA A 1 9.48 25.34 19.53
CA ALA A 1 8.15 25.71 20.08
C ALA A 1 7.04 24.82 19.51
N ILE A 2 6.86 24.80 18.18
CA ILE A 2 5.77 24.05 17.51
C ILE A 2 5.78 22.55 17.81
N ALA A 3 6.94 21.89 17.74
CA ALA A 3 7.07 20.45 17.98
C ALA A 3 6.46 19.98 19.33
N ARG A 4 6.58 20.78 20.39
CA ARG A 4 6.01 20.44 21.70
C ARG A 4 4.47 20.48 21.71
N LEU A 5 3.86 21.36 20.93
CA LEU A 5 2.39 21.49 20.84
C LEU A 5 1.75 20.24 20.22
N VAL A 6 2.48 19.54 19.36
CA VAL A 6 2.02 18.35 18.64
C VAL A 6 2.68 17.06 19.16
N GLY A 7 3.37 17.11 20.29
CA GLY A 7 3.97 15.94 20.95
C GLY A 7 5.17 15.31 20.22
N ILE A 8 5.83 16.05 19.32
CA ILE A 8 7.03 15.58 18.61
C ILE A 8 8.25 15.71 19.55
N THR A 9 8.92 14.59 19.81
CA THR A 9 10.07 14.51 20.73
C THR A 9 11.41 14.72 20.05
N GLU A 10 11.52 14.39 18.76
CA GLU A 10 12.75 14.50 18.00
C GLU A 10 12.61 15.57 16.92
N VAL A 11 13.52 16.55 16.92
CA VAL A 11 13.46 17.71 16.02
C VAL A 11 14.85 17.97 15.45
N HIS A 12 14.91 18.05 14.12
CA HIS A 12 16.09 18.48 13.38
C HIS A 12 15.79 19.84 12.74
N ALA A 13 16.43 20.91 13.21
CA ALA A 13 16.24 22.28 12.74
C ALA A 13 17.47 22.78 11.95
N GLU A 14 17.28 23.83 11.14
CA GLU A 14 18.35 24.46 10.34
C GLU A 14 19.09 23.47 9.41
N VAL A 15 18.34 22.50 8.88
CA VAL A 15 18.86 21.46 8.00
C VAL A 15 18.77 21.87 6.53
N THR A 16 19.85 21.66 5.79
CA THR A 16 19.85 21.83 4.33
C THR A 16 19.10 20.68 3.65
N PRO A 17 18.62 20.84 2.39
CA PRO A 17 17.96 19.77 1.65
C PRO A 17 18.76 18.46 1.61
N ALA A 18 20.07 18.53 1.39
CA ALA A 18 20.96 17.36 1.41
C ALA A 18 21.00 16.67 2.79
N LYS A 19 20.97 17.46 3.86
CA LYS A 19 20.96 16.94 5.24
C LYS A 19 19.63 16.26 5.57
N LYS A 20 18.49 16.73 5.03
CA LYS A 20 17.19 16.06 5.18
C LYS A 20 17.24 14.63 4.63
N ALA A 21 17.76 14.44 3.42
CA ALA A 21 17.93 13.11 2.83
C ALA A 21 18.90 12.23 3.65
N ALA A 22 19.99 12.80 4.15
CA ALA A 22 20.92 12.08 5.03
C ALA A 22 20.26 11.60 6.34
N ILE A 23 19.35 12.39 6.92
CA ILE A 23 18.57 11.99 8.10
C ILE A 23 17.64 10.81 7.76
N VAL A 24 16.94 10.87 6.63
CA VAL A 24 16.11 9.74 6.15
C VAL A 24 16.95 8.48 6.01
N MET A 25 18.11 8.58 5.35
CA MET A 25 19.04 7.46 5.19
C MET A 25 19.55 6.92 6.54
N ALA A 26 19.84 7.79 7.51
CA ALA A 26 20.28 7.37 8.84
C ALA A 26 19.19 6.55 9.57
N TYR A 27 17.92 6.91 9.44
CA TYR A 27 16.82 6.09 9.97
C TYR A 27 16.66 4.76 9.23
N GLN A 28 16.82 4.76 7.91
CA GLN A 28 16.79 3.52 7.11
C GLN A 28 17.92 2.57 7.49
N GLN A 29 19.12 3.09 7.78
CA GLN A 29 20.26 2.31 8.27
C GLN A 29 20.02 1.71 9.66
N GLN A 30 19.11 2.28 10.46
CA GLN A 30 18.63 1.69 11.71
C GLN A 30 17.56 0.61 11.50
N GLY A 31 17.26 0.26 10.24
CA GLY A 31 16.23 -0.72 9.88
C GLY A 31 14.79 -0.17 9.96
N LYS A 32 14.62 1.15 10.13
CA LYS A 32 13.29 1.77 10.14
C LYS A 32 12.82 2.00 8.70
N ARG A 33 11.52 1.82 8.46
CA ARG A 33 10.86 2.28 7.23
C ARG A 33 10.42 3.72 7.42
N VAL A 34 10.76 4.59 6.50
CA VAL A 34 10.55 6.04 6.61
C VAL A 34 9.48 6.48 5.64
N CYS A 35 8.47 7.18 6.18
CA CYS A 35 7.54 7.98 5.39
C CYS A 35 7.95 9.44 5.55
N PHE A 36 8.33 10.10 4.47
CA PHE A 36 8.69 11.52 4.48
C PHE A 36 7.52 12.34 3.91
N VAL A 37 7.11 13.38 4.64
CA VAL A 37 6.04 14.29 4.22
C VAL A 37 6.62 15.69 4.04
N GLY A 38 6.40 16.31 2.89
CA GLY A 38 6.97 17.63 2.57
C GLY A 38 6.22 18.40 1.50
N ASP A 39 6.70 19.58 1.15
CA ASP A 39 6.12 20.45 0.11
C ASP A 39 6.65 20.14 -1.31
N GLY A 40 7.72 19.37 -1.39
CA GLY A 40 8.33 18.87 -2.61
C GLY A 40 9.33 19.79 -3.32
N VAL A 41 9.44 21.07 -2.94
CA VAL A 41 10.45 21.97 -3.56
C VAL A 41 11.79 21.82 -2.88
N ASN A 42 11.82 22.00 -1.56
CA ASN A 42 13.05 21.87 -0.74
C ASN A 42 13.25 20.45 -0.20
N ASP A 43 12.25 19.60 -0.43
CA ASP A 43 12.14 18.27 0.17
C ASP A 43 12.33 17.14 -0.86
N ALA A 44 12.47 17.46 -2.15
CA ALA A 44 12.58 16.47 -3.23
C ALA A 44 13.64 15.36 -2.97
N PRO A 45 14.88 15.68 -2.52
CA PRO A 45 15.85 14.62 -2.22
C PRO A 45 15.42 13.70 -1.07
N ALA A 46 14.75 14.23 -0.05
CA ALA A 46 14.27 13.44 1.08
C ALA A 46 13.03 12.61 0.73
N LEU A 47 12.14 13.16 -0.10
CA LEU A 47 10.98 12.45 -0.65
C LEU A 47 11.40 11.26 -1.50
N ALA A 48 12.43 11.43 -2.33
CA ALA A 48 12.97 10.36 -3.17
C ALA A 48 13.75 9.30 -2.37
N GLN A 49 14.40 9.69 -1.27
CA GLN A 49 15.16 8.77 -0.41
C GLN A 49 14.25 7.88 0.44
N ALA A 50 13.08 8.36 0.85
CA ALA A 50 12.16 7.63 1.72
C ALA A 50 11.48 6.45 1.01
N GLU A 51 11.10 5.40 1.74
CA GLU A 51 10.27 4.31 1.17
C GLU A 51 8.90 4.82 0.71
N SER A 52 8.39 5.86 1.37
CA SER A 52 7.16 6.54 0.97
C SER A 52 7.33 8.04 1.09
N GLY A 53 7.53 8.72 -0.05
CA GLY A 53 7.50 10.17 -0.15
C GLY A 53 6.09 10.68 -0.42
N VAL A 54 5.57 11.53 0.47
CA VAL A 54 4.25 12.17 0.37
C VAL A 54 4.42 13.67 0.24
N ALA A 55 4.03 14.24 -0.89
CA ALA A 55 3.98 15.68 -1.09
C ALA A 55 2.58 16.24 -0.76
N ILE A 56 2.52 17.39 -0.07
CA ILE A 56 1.29 18.16 0.17
C ILE A 56 1.41 19.51 -0.51
N GLY A 57 0.38 19.94 -1.25
CA GLY A 57 0.29 21.30 -1.75
C GLY A 57 -0.33 21.43 -3.13
N THR A 58 -0.07 22.56 -3.79
CA THR A 58 -0.72 22.98 -5.04
C THR A 58 -0.08 22.39 -6.31
N GLY A 59 0.70 21.31 -6.19
CA GLY A 59 1.23 20.60 -7.36
C GLY A 59 2.30 21.35 -8.14
N THR A 60 3.37 21.83 -7.47
CA THR A 60 4.57 22.26 -8.20
C THR A 60 5.18 21.06 -8.94
N ASP A 61 5.65 21.27 -10.18
CA ASP A 61 6.15 20.18 -11.04
C ASP A 61 7.26 19.34 -10.39
N VAL A 62 8.07 19.97 -9.54
CA VAL A 62 9.18 19.32 -8.81
C VAL A 62 8.66 18.32 -7.78
N ALA A 63 7.57 18.66 -7.08
CA ALA A 63 6.93 17.77 -6.10
C ALA A 63 6.28 16.56 -6.80
N ALA A 64 5.69 16.78 -7.98
CA ALA A 64 5.08 15.74 -8.79
C ALA A 64 6.08 14.71 -9.31
N ALA A 65 7.30 15.15 -9.65
CA ALA A 65 8.34 14.26 -10.14
C ALA A 65 9.03 13.44 -9.05
N SER A 66 8.98 13.89 -7.79
CA SER A 66 9.83 13.35 -6.72
C SER A 66 9.09 12.55 -5.64
N ALA A 67 7.77 12.76 -5.47
CA ALA A 67 6.97 12.06 -4.47
C ALA A 67 6.18 10.91 -5.09
N GLY A 68 6.14 9.77 -4.40
CA GLY A 68 5.29 8.62 -4.80
C GLY A 68 3.80 8.87 -4.59
N ILE A 69 3.45 9.82 -3.72
CA ILE A 69 2.07 10.22 -3.41
C ILE A 69 2.00 11.75 -3.40
N MET A 70 1.08 12.32 -4.18
CA MET A 70 0.75 13.74 -4.13
C MET A 70 -0.64 13.94 -3.52
N LEU A 71 -0.72 14.78 -2.49
CA LEU A 71 -1.96 15.22 -1.88
C LEU A 71 -2.30 16.61 -2.36
N VAL A 72 -3.39 16.67 -3.13
CA VAL A 72 -3.94 17.93 -3.62
C VAL A 72 -4.66 18.62 -2.47
N GLY A 73 -4.19 19.82 -2.11
CA GLY A 73 -4.71 20.62 -1.01
C GLY A 73 -3.66 20.93 0.05
N ASP A 74 -4.11 21.52 1.14
CA ASP A 74 -3.29 22.04 2.24
C ASP A 74 -3.56 21.34 3.59
N ASP A 75 -4.49 20.37 3.61
CA ASP A 75 -4.89 19.65 4.83
C ASP A 75 -3.90 18.51 5.16
N PRO A 76 -3.10 18.60 6.26
CA PRO A 76 -2.19 17.55 6.67
C PRO A 76 -2.92 16.27 7.14
N GLN A 77 -4.21 16.34 7.49
CA GLN A 77 -5.00 15.14 7.81
C GLN A 77 -5.18 14.23 6.59
N ALA A 78 -4.98 14.74 5.37
CA ALA A 78 -4.97 13.94 4.15
C ALA A 78 -3.95 12.80 4.22
N VAL A 79 -2.80 13.00 4.88
CA VAL A 79 -1.78 11.97 5.09
C VAL A 79 -2.35 10.78 5.88
N VAL A 80 -3.12 11.07 6.94
CA VAL A 80 -3.74 10.03 7.76
C VAL A 80 -4.78 9.24 6.96
N ARG A 81 -5.57 9.93 6.13
CA ARG A 81 -6.56 9.29 5.25
C ARG A 81 -5.90 8.34 4.25
N VAL A 82 -4.79 8.75 3.64
CA VAL A 82 -4.01 7.92 2.71
C VAL A 82 -3.44 6.69 3.40
N ILE A 83 -2.85 6.84 4.59
CA ILE A 83 -2.30 5.72 5.35
C ILE A 83 -3.41 4.72 5.69
N THR A 84 -4.58 5.23 6.13
CA THR A 84 -5.74 4.40 6.45
C THR A 84 -6.25 3.64 5.21
N LEU A 85 -6.33 4.32 4.07
CA LEU A 85 -6.71 3.74 2.79
C LEU A 85 -5.71 2.65 2.35
N ALA A 86 -4.41 2.91 2.48
CA ALA A 86 -3.36 1.96 2.14
C ALA A 86 -3.47 0.68 2.98
N GLN A 87 -3.68 0.81 4.29
CA GLN A 87 -3.89 -0.33 5.20
C GLN A 87 -5.17 -1.12 4.85
N ALA A 88 -6.26 -0.43 4.55
CA ALA A 88 -7.52 -1.07 4.15
C ALA A 88 -7.36 -1.83 2.83
N THR A 89 -6.66 -1.24 1.86
CA THR A 89 -6.36 -1.83 0.55
C THR A 89 -5.49 -3.07 0.70
N TYR A 90 -4.42 -2.98 1.52
CA TYR A 90 -3.53 -4.11 1.78
C TYR A 90 -4.29 -5.30 2.38
N ARG A 91 -5.16 -5.06 3.36
CA ARG A 91 -6.02 -6.11 3.93
C ARG A 91 -6.89 -6.79 2.87
N LYS A 92 -7.47 -6.02 1.94
CA LYS A 92 -8.26 -6.58 0.83
C LYS A 92 -7.42 -7.37 -0.16
N MET A 93 -6.20 -6.90 -0.45
CA MET A 93 -5.25 -7.62 -1.29
C MET A 93 -4.90 -8.99 -0.71
N VAL A 94 -4.59 -9.07 0.59
CA VAL A 94 -4.29 -10.34 1.27
C VAL A 94 -5.51 -11.27 1.23
N GLN A 95 -6.72 -10.77 1.50
CA GLN A 95 -7.94 -11.57 1.40
C GLN A 95 -8.14 -12.14 -0.01
N ASN A 96 -7.96 -11.31 -1.03
CA ASN A 96 -8.11 -11.72 -2.43
C ASN A 96 -7.04 -12.75 -2.83
N LEU A 97 -5.81 -12.59 -2.35
CA LEU A 97 -4.75 -13.56 -2.54
C LEU A 97 -5.07 -14.90 -1.86
N CYS A 98 -5.59 -14.88 -0.63
CA CYS A 98 -6.03 -16.10 0.06
C CYS A 98 -7.16 -16.81 -0.70
N TRP A 99 -8.13 -16.08 -1.23
CA TRP A 99 -9.20 -16.67 -2.06
C TRP A 99 -8.66 -17.29 -3.35
N GLY A 100 -7.85 -16.52 -4.10
CA GLY A 100 -7.28 -16.97 -5.37
C GLY A 100 -6.32 -18.15 -5.20
N ALA A 101 -5.42 -18.07 -4.22
CA ALA A 101 -4.46 -19.15 -3.94
C ALA A 101 -5.17 -20.38 -3.34
N GLY A 102 -6.10 -20.18 -2.40
CA GLY A 102 -6.82 -21.28 -1.74
C GLY A 102 -7.60 -22.15 -2.72
N TYR A 103 -8.29 -21.52 -3.69
CA TYR A 103 -8.95 -22.26 -4.76
C TYR A 103 -7.96 -23.11 -5.58
N ASN A 104 -6.84 -22.53 -6.00
CA ASN A 104 -5.83 -23.25 -6.80
C ASN A 104 -5.19 -24.41 -6.02
N VAL A 105 -4.91 -24.21 -4.73
CA VAL A 105 -4.36 -25.25 -3.84
C VAL A 105 -5.32 -26.44 -3.72
N LEU A 106 -6.63 -26.21 -3.74
CA LEU A 106 -7.62 -27.28 -3.72
C LEU A 106 -7.78 -27.95 -5.09
N MET A 107 -7.85 -27.17 -6.17
CA MET A 107 -8.11 -27.70 -7.51
C MET A 107 -6.94 -28.45 -8.13
N LEU A 108 -5.69 -28.07 -7.85
CA LEU A 108 -4.52 -28.74 -8.44
C LEU A 108 -4.45 -30.23 -8.05
N PRO A 109 -4.55 -30.63 -6.76
CA PRO A 109 -4.61 -32.04 -6.37
C PRO A 109 -5.85 -32.76 -6.91
N LEU A 110 -7.00 -32.08 -6.95
CA LEU A 110 -8.24 -32.63 -7.50
C LEU A 110 -8.10 -32.95 -9.00
N ALA A 111 -7.51 -32.03 -9.77
CA ALA A 111 -7.23 -32.22 -11.20
C ALA A 111 -6.13 -33.27 -11.44
N ALA A 112 -5.16 -33.38 -10.52
CA ALA A 112 -4.13 -34.43 -10.54
C ALA A 112 -4.69 -35.84 -10.20
N GLY A 113 -5.98 -35.96 -9.87
CA GLY A 113 -6.64 -37.25 -9.69
C GLY A 113 -6.56 -37.83 -8.27
N VAL A 114 -6.30 -37.02 -7.24
CA VAL A 114 -6.29 -37.48 -5.84
C VAL A 114 -7.61 -38.17 -5.43
N LEU A 115 -8.75 -37.75 -6.01
CA LEU A 115 -10.06 -38.37 -5.76
C LEU A 115 -10.46 -39.44 -6.79
N ALA A 116 -9.59 -39.78 -7.74
CA ALA A 116 -9.84 -40.85 -8.70
C ALA A 116 -10.17 -42.22 -8.06
N PRO A 117 -9.57 -42.63 -6.91
CA PRO A 117 -9.93 -43.89 -6.25
C PRO A 117 -11.39 -43.96 -5.77
N VAL A 118 -12.03 -42.81 -5.54
CA VAL A 118 -13.43 -42.70 -5.09
C VAL A 118 -14.37 -42.46 -6.29
N GLY A 119 -13.85 -42.54 -7.52
CA GLY A 119 -14.62 -42.35 -8.76
C GLY A 119 -14.93 -40.90 -9.11
N VAL A 120 -14.38 -39.92 -8.39
CA VAL A 120 -14.61 -38.49 -8.63
C VAL A 120 -13.45 -37.92 -9.44
N VAL A 121 -13.70 -37.67 -10.73
CA VAL A 121 -12.77 -36.97 -11.62
C VAL A 121 -13.39 -35.60 -11.95
N ILE A 122 -12.66 -34.52 -11.66
CA ILE A 122 -13.12 -33.18 -12.00
C ILE A 122 -13.02 -33.00 -13.52
N SER A 123 -14.14 -32.75 -14.19
CA SER A 123 -14.14 -32.38 -15.60
C SER A 123 -13.61 -30.95 -15.77
N PRO A 124 -12.95 -30.62 -16.90
CA PRO A 124 -12.53 -29.26 -17.21
C PRO A 124 -13.68 -28.22 -17.11
N ALA A 125 -14.92 -28.63 -17.37
CA ALA A 125 -16.10 -27.77 -17.25
C ALA A 125 -16.36 -27.33 -15.79
N ILE A 126 -16.22 -28.23 -14.82
CA ILE A 126 -16.36 -27.90 -13.39
C ILE A 126 -15.24 -26.94 -12.98
N GLY A 127 -14.00 -27.19 -13.41
CA GLY A 127 -12.88 -26.27 -13.16
C GLY A 127 -13.14 -24.85 -13.69
N ALA A 128 -13.70 -24.73 -14.90
CA ALA A 128 -14.06 -23.44 -15.47
C ALA A 128 -15.15 -22.69 -14.67
N VAL A 129 -16.15 -23.41 -14.16
CA VAL A 129 -17.19 -22.82 -13.30
C VAL A 129 -16.60 -22.30 -11.99
N VAL A 130 -15.76 -23.09 -11.32
CA VAL A 130 -15.18 -22.67 -10.04
C VAL A 130 -14.16 -21.53 -10.23
N MET A 131 -13.40 -21.53 -11.33
CA MET A 131 -12.53 -20.40 -11.70
C MET A 131 -13.34 -19.10 -11.88
N SER A 132 -14.49 -19.19 -12.54
CA SER A 132 -15.39 -18.06 -12.75
C SER A 132 -15.95 -17.55 -11.42
N LEU A 133 -16.36 -18.46 -10.53
CA LEU A 133 -16.85 -18.11 -9.19
C LEU A 133 -15.77 -17.44 -8.33
N SER A 134 -14.53 -17.93 -8.36
CA SER A 134 -13.40 -17.34 -7.64
C SER A 134 -13.16 -15.89 -8.07
N THR A 135 -13.27 -15.61 -9.38
CA THR A 135 -13.12 -14.25 -9.91
C THR A 135 -14.21 -13.31 -9.39
N ILE A 136 -15.45 -13.79 -9.35
CA ILE A 136 -16.60 -13.02 -8.82
C ILE A 136 -16.41 -12.73 -7.34
N ILE A 137 -15.97 -13.70 -6.53
CA ILE A 137 -15.74 -13.53 -5.09
C ILE A 137 -14.66 -12.48 -4.83
N VAL A 138 -13.53 -12.55 -5.55
CA VAL A 138 -12.44 -11.59 -5.44
C VAL A 138 -12.89 -10.18 -5.85
N ALA A 139 -13.64 -10.06 -6.95
CA ALA A 139 -14.18 -8.78 -7.42
C ALA A 139 -15.18 -8.18 -6.43
N ALA A 140 -16.12 -8.99 -5.93
CA ALA A 140 -17.08 -8.56 -4.92
C ALA A 140 -16.38 -8.11 -3.63
N ASN A 141 -15.37 -8.86 -3.17
CA ASN A 141 -14.61 -8.50 -1.98
C ASN A 141 -13.83 -7.18 -2.15
N ALA A 142 -13.30 -6.91 -3.35
CA ALA A 142 -12.65 -5.65 -3.69
C ALA A 142 -13.64 -4.47 -3.68
N GLN A 143 -14.87 -4.66 -4.15
CA GLN A 143 -15.90 -3.61 -4.13
C GLN A 143 -16.26 -3.14 -2.72
N LEU A 144 -16.15 -4.02 -1.71
CA LEU A 144 -16.38 -3.66 -0.31
C LEU A 144 -15.37 -2.64 0.23
N LEU A 145 -14.22 -2.44 -0.44
CA LEU A 145 -13.28 -1.37 -0.09
C LEU A 145 -13.93 0.01 -0.16
N ARG A 146 -14.88 0.22 -1.10
CA ARG A 146 -15.60 1.51 -1.22
C ARG A 146 -16.32 1.92 0.07
N ARG A 147 -16.71 0.96 0.91
CA ARG A 147 -17.38 1.23 2.19
C ARG A 147 -16.43 1.56 3.34
N ALA A 148 -15.14 1.31 3.18
CA ALA A 148 -14.12 1.61 4.19
C ALA A 148 -13.45 2.98 3.98
N VAL A 149 -13.79 3.66 2.89
CA VAL A 149 -13.17 4.92 2.44
C VAL A 149 -14.15 6.10 2.57
N VAL A 150 -15.43 5.81 2.84
CA VAL A 150 -16.50 6.77 3.19
C VAL A 150 -16.65 6.78 4.70
#